data_AF-A0A2L2TNQ1-F1
#
_entry.id   AF-A0A2L2TNQ1-F1
#
_cell.length_a   1.000
_cell.length_b   1.000
_cell.length_c   1.000
_cell.angle_alpha   90.00
_cell.angle_beta   90.00
_cell.angle_gamma   90.00
#
_symmetry.space_group_name_H-M   'P 1'
#
loop_
_entity.id
_entity.type
_entity.pdbx_description
1 polymer ?
#
loop_
_entity_poly.entity_id
_entity_poly.type
_entity_poly.pdbx_seq_one_letter_code
_entity_poly.pdbx_strand_id
1 'polypeptide(L)'
;MSPNHSILFNRREIQAIKEGDIQWLVAIKLARLSPKAYKYFSTYLWFEDFVASLPGPNTRSPTKQYDRVMAYGRQRMHEIHVEMEREREELMQKSKPKAVVTPSGHVFNNDDLIAL
;
A
#
# COMPACT_ATOMS: atom_id res chain seq x y z
N MET A 1 11.54 8.56 32.11
CA MET A 1 10.43 9.29 31.45
C MET A 1 10.92 9.72 30.08
N SER A 2 10.38 9.15 29.00
CA SER A 2 10.77 9.52 27.63
C SER A 2 10.27 10.94 27.34
N PRO A 3 11.06 11.82 26.69
CA PRO A 3 10.59 13.15 26.36
C PRO A 3 9.36 13.02 25.46
N ASN A 4 8.28 13.70 25.84
CA ASN A 4 7.14 13.93 24.96
C ASN A 4 7.68 14.56 23.67
N HIS A 5 7.75 13.77 22.59
CA HIS A 5 8.00 14.25 21.22
C HIS A 5 6.77 15.02 20.69
N SER A 6 5.99 15.61 21.59
CA SER A 6 4.76 16.33 21.28
C SER A 6 5.12 17.62 20.57
N ILE A 7 5.19 17.46 19.25
CA ILE A 7 4.86 18.39 18.19
C ILE A 7 5.82 19.59 18.04
N LEU A 8 6.90 19.35 17.27
CA LEU A 8 7.80 20.37 16.71
C LEU A 8 7.06 21.50 15.98
N PHE A 9 5.84 21.24 15.55
CA PHE A 9 4.95 22.16 14.86
C PHE A 9 3.58 22.12 15.53
N ASN A 10 2.97 23.29 15.75
CA ASN A 10 1.59 23.32 16.23
C ASN A 10 0.61 22.93 15.09
N ARG A 11 -0.67 22.75 15.44
CA ARG A 11 -1.70 22.32 14.47
C ARG A 11 -1.88 23.27 13.28
N ARG A 12 -1.72 24.59 13.47
CA ARG A 12 -1.81 25.58 12.39
C ARG A 12 -0.62 25.47 11.45
N GLU A 13 0.58 25.30 12.01
CA GLU A 13 1.82 25.10 11.25
C GLU A 13 1.76 23.80 10.43
N ILE A 14 1.21 22.71 11.01
CA ILE A 14 0.99 21.46 10.28
C ILE A 14 0.02 21.66 9.11
N GLN A 15 -1.08 22.38 9.31
CA GLN A 15 -2.05 22.63 8.25
C GLN A 15 -1.42 23.45 7.12
N ALA A 16 -0.70 24.52 7.47
CA ALA A 16 0.03 25.36 6.52
C ALA A 16 1.07 24.55 5.70
N ILE A 17 1.78 23.61 6.33
CA ILE A 17 2.69 22.69 5.64
C ILE A 17 1.94 21.81 4.64
N LYS A 18 0.79 21.24 5.02
CA LYS A 18 -0.02 20.38 4.14
C LYS A 18 -0.61 21.13 2.94
N GLU A 19 -0.98 22.39 3.14
CA GLU A 19 -1.57 23.26 2.12
C GLU A 19 -0.51 23.96 1.24
N GLY A 20 0.78 23.87 1.59
CA GLY A 20 1.87 24.53 0.88
C GLY A 20 2.06 26.01 1.22
N ASP A 21 1.28 26.56 2.17
CA ASP A 21 1.39 27.94 2.67
C ASP A 21 2.47 28.07 3.77
N ILE A 22 3.72 27.74 3.43
CA ILE A 22 4.80 27.66 4.41
C ILE A 22 5.34 29.06 4.74
N GLN A 23 4.92 29.60 5.88
CA GLN A 23 5.47 30.84 6.44
C GLN A 23 6.97 30.71 6.76
N TRP A 24 7.71 31.82 6.67
CA TRP A 24 9.16 31.88 6.90
C TRP A 24 9.64 31.19 8.19
N LEU A 25 8.95 31.41 9.31
CA LEU A 25 9.32 30.80 10.59
C LEU A 25 9.17 29.26 10.57
N VAL A 26 8.20 28.74 9.82
CA VAL A 26 7.97 27.31 9.64
C VAL A 26 9.05 26.71 8.75
N ALA A 27 9.45 27.41 7.68
CA ALA A 27 10.57 26.99 6.83
C ALA A 27 11.88 26.88 7.62
N ILE A 28 12.19 27.85 8.49
CA ILE A 28 13.37 27.79 9.38
C ILE A 28 13.30 26.57 10.31
N LYS A 29 12.13 26.29 10.90
CA LYS A 29 11.94 25.13 11.78
C LYS A 29 12.18 23.82 11.03
N LEU A 30 11.66 23.68 9.81
CA LEU A 30 11.89 22.52 8.95
C LEU A 30 13.37 22.33 8.62
N ALA A 31 14.07 23.41 8.25
CA ALA A 31 15.49 23.38 7.91
C ALA A 31 16.40 22.99 9.10
N ARG A 32 15.95 23.19 10.34
CA ARG A 32 16.69 22.84 11.56
C ARG A 32 16.44 21.42 12.04
N LEU A 33 15.56 20.65 11.39
CA LEU A 33 15.34 19.27 11.75
C LEU A 33 16.56 18.42 11.41
N SER A 34 16.94 17.53 12.32
CA SER A 34 17.88 16.46 11.97
C SER A 34 17.24 15.54 10.92
N PRO A 35 18.02 14.85 10.07
CA PRO A 35 17.48 13.92 9.09
C PRO A 35 16.55 12.86 9.72
N LYS A 36 16.89 12.39 10.92
CA LYS A 36 16.06 11.45 11.68
C LYS A 36 14.73 12.09 12.10
N ALA A 37 14.74 13.31 12.62
CA ALA A 37 13.52 14.02 13.02
C ALA A 37 12.64 14.35 11.81
N TYR A 38 13.23 14.78 10.69
CA TYR A 38 12.52 15.01 9.44
C TYR A 38 11.84 13.74 8.94
N LYS A 39 12.54 12.60 8.94
CA LYS A 39 11.97 11.30 8.54
C LYS A 39 10.75 10.92 9.38
N TYR A 40 10.81 11.06 10.71
CA TYR A 40 9.66 10.78 11.56
C TYR A 40 8.50 11.73 11.31
N PHE A 41 8.78 13.02 11.15
CA PHE A 41 7.76 14.03 10.92
C PHE A 41 7.06 13.85 9.56
N SER A 42 7.81 13.62 8.48
CA SER A 42 7.23 13.35 7.16
C SER A 42 6.42 12.05 7.13
N THR A 43 6.90 11.01 7.81
CA THR A 43 6.15 9.75 7.96
C THR A 43 4.84 9.96 8.72
N TYR A 44 4.85 10.79 9.77
CA TYR A 44 3.64 11.14 10.51
C TYR A 44 2.64 11.90 9.64
N LEU A 45 3.08 12.92 8.91
CA LEU A 45 2.20 13.68 8.01
C LEU A 45 1.55 12.78 6.96
N TRP A 46 2.37 11.93 6.31
CA TRP A 46 1.89 10.96 5.34
C TRP A 46 0.86 10.00 5.95
N PHE A 47 1.10 9.49 7.16
CA PHE A 47 0.18 8.56 7.83
C PHE A 47 -1.15 9.23 8.17
N GLU A 48 -1.14 10.47 8.66
CA GLU A 48 -2.36 11.23 8.93
C GLU A 48 -3.18 11.46 7.65
N ASP A 49 -2.53 11.81 6.54
CA ASP A 49 -3.21 12.01 5.25
C ASP A 49 -3.76 10.68 4.70
N PHE A 50 -3.00 9.61 4.82
CA PHE A 50 -3.45 8.26 4.48
C PHE A 50 -4.71 7.87 5.25
N VAL A 51 -4.68 7.96 6.59
CA VAL A 51 -5.84 7.62 7.45
C VAL A 51 -7.05 8.52 7.18
N ALA A 52 -6.83 9.79 6.83
CA ALA A 52 -7.89 10.71 6.45
C ALA A 52 -8.53 10.34 5.09
N SER A 53 -7.75 9.79 4.15
CA SER A 53 -8.23 9.34 2.85
C SER A 53 -8.96 7.98 2.88
N LEU A 54 -8.77 7.19 3.93
CA LEU A 54 -9.49 5.93 4.09
C LEU A 54 -11.00 6.16 4.19
N PRO A 55 -11.84 5.25 3.66
CA PRO A 55 -13.29 5.36 3.78
C PRO A 55 -13.74 5.33 5.25
N GLY A 56 -14.90 5.96 5.51
CA GLY A 56 -15.50 6.05 6.84
C GLY A 56 -15.10 7.28 7.65
N PRO A 57 -15.65 7.43 8.87
CA PRO A 57 -15.48 8.64 9.67
C PRO A 57 -14.03 8.80 10.16
N ASN A 58 -13.53 10.04 10.08
CA ASN A 58 -12.23 10.36 10.64
C ASN A 58 -12.27 10.25 12.18
N THR A 59 -11.30 9.54 12.74
CA THR A 59 -11.19 9.24 14.18
C THR A 59 -9.81 9.62 14.67
N ARG A 60 -9.75 10.23 15.85
CA ARG A 60 -8.50 10.58 16.53
C ARG A 60 -7.99 9.51 17.50
N SER A 61 -8.76 8.44 17.71
CA SER A 61 -8.34 7.32 18.58
C SER A 61 -7.31 6.47 17.84
N PRO A 62 -6.08 6.31 18.36
CA PRO A 62 -5.04 5.50 17.71
C PRO A 62 -5.48 4.07 17.41
N THR A 63 -6.20 3.44 18.35
CA THR A 63 -6.74 2.08 18.17
C THR A 63 -7.69 2.02 16.98
N LYS A 64 -8.63 2.96 16.88
CA LYS A 64 -9.57 3.00 15.76
C LYS A 64 -8.88 3.35 14.43
N GLN A 65 -7.84 4.18 14.44
CA GLN A 65 -7.04 4.44 13.25
C GLN A 65 -6.32 3.17 12.78
N TYR A 66 -5.69 2.44 13.70
CA TYR A 66 -5.07 1.15 13.43
C TYR A 66 -6.05 0.15 12.83
N ASP A 67 -7.24 0.00 13.44
CA ASP A 67 -8.26 -0.92 12.96
C ASP A 67 -8.70 -0.59 11.52
N ARG A 68 -8.84 0.70 11.19
CA ARG A 68 -9.18 1.17 9.83
C ARG A 68 -8.08 0.83 8.84
N VAL A 69 -6.82 1.08 9.18
CA VAL A 69 -5.67 0.75 8.32
C VAL A 69 -5.61 -0.75 8.07
N MET A 70 -5.76 -1.57 9.12
CA MET A 70 -5.74 -3.02 9.00
C MET A 70 -6.93 -3.56 8.20
N ALA A 71 -8.12 -2.98 8.38
CA ALA A 71 -9.31 -3.35 7.61
C ALA A 71 -9.13 -3.05 6.12
N TYR A 72 -8.65 -1.85 5.79
CA TYR A 72 -8.35 -1.47 4.41
C TYR A 72 -7.27 -2.37 3.80
N GLY A 73 -6.20 -2.68 4.54
CA GLY A 73 -5.15 -3.58 4.08
C GLY A 73 -5.65 -4.99 3.78
N ARG A 74 -6.52 -5.54 4.65
CA ARG A 74 -7.17 -6.85 4.40
C ARG A 74 -8.07 -6.82 3.18
N GLN A 75 -8.86 -5.77 3.02
CA GLN A 75 -9.72 -5.61 1.85
C GLN A 75 -8.90 -5.57 0.57
N ARG A 76 -7.85 -4.73 0.51
CA ARG A 76 -6.99 -4.65 -0.68
C ARG A 76 -6.26 -5.94 -0.99
N MET A 77 -5.78 -6.66 0.01
CA MET A 77 -5.19 -7.98 -0.25
C MET A 77 -6.20 -8.98 -0.78
N HIS A 78 -7.44 -8.94 -0.31
CA HIS A 78 -8.49 -9.79 -0.86
C HIS A 78 -8.78 -9.45 -2.33
N GLU A 79 -8.90 -8.17 -2.68
CA GLU A 79 -9.10 -7.71 -4.05
C GLU A 79 -7.96 -8.13 -4.98
N ILE A 80 -6.69 -7.94 -4.55
CA ILE A 80 -5.51 -8.39 -5.31
C ILE A 80 -5.53 -9.92 -5.49
N HIS A 81 -5.88 -10.66 -4.44
CA HIS A 81 -5.94 -12.12 -4.53
C HIS A 81 -7.00 -12.58 -5.54
N VAL A 82 -8.18 -11.95 -5.52
CA VAL A 82 -9.26 -12.23 -6.48
C VAL A 82 -8.83 -11.88 -7.91
N GLU A 83 -8.17 -10.74 -8.10
CA GLU A 83 -7.64 -10.32 -9.40
C GLU A 83 -6.58 -11.31 -9.93
N MET A 84 -5.65 -11.74 -9.08
CA MET A 84 -4.64 -12.74 -9.43
C MET A 84 -5.24 -14.10 -9.81
N GLU A 85 -6.23 -14.61 -9.06
CA GLU A 85 -6.87 -15.88 -9.42
C GLU A 85 -7.62 -15.77 -10.74
N ARG A 86 -8.28 -14.63 -11.00
CA ARG A 86 -8.92 -14.39 -12.29
C ARG A 86 -7.91 -14.34 -13.45
N GLU A 87 -6.80 -13.61 -13.29
CA GLU A 87 -5.74 -13.58 -14.30
C GLU A 87 -5.17 -14.98 -14.56
N ARG A 88 -5.01 -15.78 -13.52
CA ARG A 88 -4.57 -17.17 -13.61
C ARG A 88 -5.57 -18.03 -14.37
N GLU A 89 -6.87 -17.92 -14.08
CA GLU A 89 -7.92 -18.62 -14.84
C GLU A 89 -7.94 -18.21 -16.31
N GLU A 90 -7.81 -16.91 -16.61
CA GLU A 90 -7.74 -16.39 -17.98
C GLU A 90 -6.49 -16.92 -18.72
N LEU A 91 -5.35 -17.01 -18.04
CA LEU A 91 -4.14 -17.63 -18.59
C LEU A 91 -4.34 -19.12 -18.85
N MET A 92 -4.94 -19.86 -17.91
CA MET A 92 -5.22 -21.30 -18.06
C MET A 92 -6.21 -21.59 -19.20
N GLN A 93 -7.22 -20.72 -19.40
CA GLN A 93 -8.17 -20.86 -20.51
C GLN A 93 -7.55 -20.49 -21.87
N LYS A 94 -6.64 -19.52 -21.91
CA LYS A 94 -5.86 -19.17 -23.11
C LYS A 94 -4.86 -20.28 -23.46
N SER A 95 -4.24 -20.89 -22.45
CA SER A 95 -3.44 -22.11 -22.61
C SER A 95 -4.36 -23.32 -22.71
N LYS A 96 -5.13 -23.46 -23.80
CA LYS A 96 -5.70 -24.77 -24.12
C LYS A 96 -4.52 -25.76 -24.22
N PRO A 97 -4.42 -26.80 -23.36
CA PRO A 97 -3.41 -27.82 -23.56
C PRO A 97 -3.70 -28.46 -24.91
N LYS A 98 -2.84 -28.19 -25.90
CA LYS A 98 -2.87 -28.90 -27.17
C LYS A 98 -2.22 -30.24 -26.90
N ALA A 99 -3.02 -31.22 -26.50
CA ALA A 99 -2.62 -32.60 -26.62
C ALA A 99 -2.40 -32.87 -28.13
N VAL A 100 -1.14 -33.00 -28.55
CA VAL A 100 -0.80 -33.32 -29.94
C VAL A 100 -0.51 -34.80 -29.99
N VAL A 101 -1.31 -35.53 -30.77
CA VAL A 101 -1.07 -36.94 -31.08
C VAL A 101 -0.25 -37.00 -32.36
N THR A 102 0.93 -37.61 -32.28
CA THR A 102 1.76 -37.84 -33.47
C THR A 102 1.14 -38.95 -34.33
N PRO A 103 1.43 -38.99 -35.65
CA PRO A 103 0.97 -40.08 -36.52
C PRO A 103 1.39 -41.49 -36.06
N SER A 104 2.44 -41.59 -35.24
CA SER A 104 2.94 -42.83 -34.64
C SER A 104 2.27 -43.20 -33.31
N GLY A 105 1.29 -42.43 -32.83
CA GLY A 105 0.49 -42.74 -31.64
C GLY A 105 0.88 -41.96 -30.36
N HIS A 106 2.08 -41.39 -30.31
CA HIS A 106 2.57 -40.67 -29.12
C HIS A 106 1.75 -39.42 -28.79
N VAL A 107 1.48 -39.20 -27.50
CA VAL A 107 0.72 -38.04 -27.00
C VAL A 107 1.64 -37.07 -26.27
N PHE A 108 1.67 -35.82 -26.75
CA PHE A 108 2.43 -34.72 -26.13
C PHE A 108 1.49 -33.69 -25.51
N ASN A 109 1.83 -33.17 -24.34
CA ASN A 109 1.16 -32.03 -23.73
C ASN A 109 2.21 -30.96 -23.38
N ASN A 110 2.09 -29.77 -23.97
CA ASN A 110 3.03 -28.66 -23.78
C ASN A 110 4.51 -29.10 -23.89
N ASP A 111 4.83 -29.82 -24.98
CA ASP A 111 6.15 -30.37 -25.32
C ASP A 111 6.66 -31.55 -24.46
N ASP A 112 5.94 -31.94 -23.41
CA ASP A 112 6.24 -33.14 -22.62
C ASP A 112 5.52 -34.38 -23.19
N LEU A 113 6.26 -35.49 -23.37
CA LEU A 113 5.70 -36.78 -23.76
C LEU A 113 5.01 -37.42 -22.55
N ILE A 114 3.69 -37.64 -22.65
CA ILE A 114 2.87 -38.12 -21.52
C ILE A 114 2.28 -39.52 -21.73
N ALA A 115 2.25 -40.03 -22.96
CA ALA A 115 1.86 -41.41 -23.27
C ALA A 115 2.49 -41.88 -24.59
N LEU A 116 2.82 -43.17 -24.65
CA LEU A 116 3.29 -43.87 -25.85
C LEU A 116 2.12 -44.48 -26.63
#